data_AF-A0A1H9QFE2-F1
#
_entry.id   AF-A0A1H9QFE2-F1
#
_cell.length_a   1.000
_cell.length_b   1.000
_cell.length_c   1.000
_cell.angle_alpha   90.00
_cell.angle_beta   90.00
_cell.angle_gamma   90.00
#
_symmetry.space_group_name_H-M   'P 1'
#
loop_
_entity.id
_entity.type
_entity.pdbx_description
1 polymer ?
#
loop_
_entity_poly.entity_id
_entity_poly.type
_entity_poly.pdbx_seq_one_letter_code
_entity_poly.pdbx_strand_id
1 'polypeptide(L)'
;MTQGVEFNRLMLQMRSMQMEAMSRPQPAVAPVAQDVNAPAFDDLLQQAVNRVNELQKTTSELQTGYERGVPGIDLAEVMVASQKSSVAFQAMTQVRNKLITAYEDIMKMPI
;
A
#
# COMPACT_ATOMS: atom_id res chain seq x y z
N MET A 1 -42.65 24.56 -36.22
CA MET A 1 -41.35 25.29 -36.26
C MET A 1 -40.71 25.38 -34.86
N THR A 2 -40.70 24.29 -34.06
CA THR A 2 -40.32 24.33 -32.63
C THR A 2 -39.26 23.28 -32.22
N GLN A 3 -38.89 22.34 -33.10
CA GLN A 3 -37.90 21.29 -32.79
C GLN A 3 -36.43 21.72 -32.96
N GLY A 4 -36.14 22.76 -33.74
CA GLY A 4 -34.76 23.26 -33.92
C GLY A 4 -34.22 24.07 -32.72
N VAL A 5 -35.10 24.62 -31.89
CA VAL A 5 -34.73 25.47 -30.74
C VAL A 5 -34.28 24.61 -29.55
N GLU A 6 -34.88 23.43 -29.37
CA GLU A 6 -34.56 22.48 -28.30
C GLU A 6 -33.17 21.84 -28.49
N PHE A 7 -32.78 21.54 -29.74
CA PHE A 7 -31.44 21.02 -30.04
C PHE A 7 -30.34 22.04 -29.71
N ASN A 8 -30.59 23.32 -29.98
CA ASN A 8 -29.66 24.40 -29.63
C ASN A 8 -29.56 24.57 -28.10
N ARG A 9 -30.66 24.41 -27.36
CA ARG A 9 -30.66 24.46 -25.89
C ARG A 9 -29.90 23.31 -25.26
N LEU A 10 -30.03 22.10 -25.81
CA LEU A 10 -29.29 20.92 -25.33
C LEU A 10 -27.77 21.06 -25.56
N MET A 11 -27.36 21.62 -26.70
CA MET A 11 -25.94 21.90 -26.96
C MET A 11 -25.38 23.00 -26.05
N LEU A 12 -26.17 24.03 -25.74
CA LEU A 12 -25.78 25.04 -24.75
C LEU A 12 -25.65 24.44 -23.33
N GLN A 13 -26.55 23.53 -22.96
CA GLN A 13 -26.51 22.84 -21.67
C GLN A 13 -25.31 21.89 -21.53
N MET A 14 -24.92 21.23 -22.63
CA MET A 14 -23.69 20.42 -22.67
C MET A 14 -22.44 21.27 -22.49
N ARG A 15 -22.40 22.47 -23.11
CA ARG A 15 -21.27 23.40 -22.93
C ARG A 15 -21.19 23.99 -21.53
N SER A 16 -22.32 24.28 -20.88
CA SER A 16 -22.32 24.78 -19.50
C SER A 16 -21.87 23.71 -18.50
N MET A 17 -22.29 22.45 -18.67
CA MET A 17 -21.80 21.34 -17.85
C MET A 17 -20.29 21.08 -18.01
N GLN A 18 -19.76 21.22 -19.23
CA GLN A 18 -18.31 21.09 -19.47
C GLN A 18 -17.51 22.21 -18.80
N MET A 19 -18.03 23.44 -18.80
CA MET A 19 -17.39 24.56 -18.10
C MET A 19 -17.45 24.42 -16.57
N GLU A 20 -18.54 23.91 -16.00
CA GLU A 20 -18.61 23.57 -14.56
C GLU A 20 -17.65 22.43 -14.19
N ALA A 21 -17.46 21.45 -15.08
CA ALA A 21 -16.51 20.36 -14.87
C ALA A 21 -15.04 20.83 -14.94
N MET A 22 -14.72 21.80 -15.80
CA MET A 22 -13.38 22.42 -15.88
C MET A 22 -13.13 23.47 -14.79
N SER A 23 -14.18 24.09 -14.25
CA SER A 23 -14.08 25.10 -13.18
C SER A 23 -14.11 24.51 -11.78
N ARG A 24 -14.40 23.20 -11.66
CA ARG A 24 -14.10 22.47 -10.43
C ARG A 24 -12.59 22.42 -10.31
N PRO A 25 -11.97 23.07 -9.30
CA PRO A 25 -10.57 22.82 -9.02
C PRO A 25 -10.47 21.31 -8.78
N GLN A 26 -9.76 20.65 -9.69
CA GLN A 26 -9.27 19.30 -9.48
C GLN A 26 -8.68 19.33 -8.06
N PRO A 27 -9.12 18.47 -7.13
CA PRO A 27 -8.55 18.48 -5.79
C PRO A 27 -7.05 18.31 -5.99
N ALA A 28 -6.32 19.40 -5.79
CA ALA A 28 -4.88 19.40 -5.83
C ALA A 28 -4.52 18.34 -4.80
N VAL A 29 -3.92 17.25 -5.28
CA VAL A 29 -3.21 16.34 -4.41
C VAL A 29 -2.23 17.23 -3.64
N ALA A 30 -2.60 17.55 -2.40
CA ALA A 30 -1.75 18.35 -1.55
C ALA A 30 -0.39 17.65 -1.57
N PRO A 31 0.72 18.37 -1.82
CA PRO A 31 2.03 17.75 -1.75
C PRO A 31 2.10 17.14 -0.36
N VAL A 32 2.25 15.82 -0.33
CA VAL A 32 2.43 15.08 0.93
C VAL A 32 3.63 15.74 1.56
N ALA A 33 3.40 16.51 2.63
CA ALA A 33 4.48 17.18 3.32
C ALA A 33 5.45 16.07 3.72
N GLN A 34 6.63 16.05 3.12
CA GLN A 34 7.69 15.14 3.51
C GLN A 34 8.04 15.54 4.94
N ASP A 35 7.51 14.78 5.89
CA ASP A 35 7.83 14.95 7.29
C ASP A 35 9.32 14.66 7.43
N VAL A 36 10.12 15.71 7.57
CA VAL A 36 11.59 15.65 7.65
C VAL A 36 12.08 14.86 8.87
N ASN A 37 11.17 14.48 9.78
CA ASN A 37 11.40 13.59 10.92
C ASN A 37 10.89 12.16 10.71
N ALA A 38 10.31 11.81 9.56
CA ALA A 38 9.98 10.43 9.27
C ALA A 38 11.29 9.62 9.18
N PRO A 39 11.40 8.46 9.88
CA PRO A 39 12.56 7.60 9.73
C PRO A 39 12.77 7.27 8.26
N ALA A 40 14.04 7.26 7.86
CA ALA A 40 14.41 7.08 6.47
C ALA A 40 13.84 5.74 5.97
N PHE A 41 13.38 5.74 4.73
CA PHE A 41 12.64 4.59 4.18
C PHE A 41 13.49 3.31 4.21
N ASP A 42 14.79 3.43 3.99
CA ASP A 42 15.79 2.37 4.14
C ASP A 42 15.84 1.81 5.57
N ASP A 43 15.82 2.67 6.59
CA ASP A 43 15.73 2.24 8.00
C ASP A 43 14.44 1.45 8.28
N LEU A 44 13.30 1.94 7.79
CA LEU A 44 12.02 1.24 7.92
C LEU A 44 12.02 -0.11 7.19
N LEU A 45 12.61 -0.17 6.00
CA LEU A 45 12.74 -1.40 5.23
C LEU A 45 13.65 -2.40 5.96
N GLN A 46 14.81 -1.95 6.44
CA GLN A 46 15.76 -2.75 7.21
C GLN A 46 15.07 -3.33 8.45
N GLN A 47 14.35 -2.51 9.20
CA GLN A 47 13.58 -2.94 10.37
C GLN A 47 12.52 -3.98 9.99
N ALA A 48 11.80 -3.79 8.88
CA ALA A 48 10.76 -4.72 8.45
C ALA A 48 11.33 -6.08 8.01
N VAL A 49 12.47 -6.09 7.29
CA VAL A 49 13.19 -7.33 6.93
C VAL A 49 13.64 -8.08 8.19
N ASN A 50 14.29 -7.37 9.11
CA ASN A 50 14.75 -7.94 10.37
C ASN A 50 13.58 -8.51 11.17
N ARG A 51 12.45 -7.80 11.19
CA ARG A 51 11.26 -8.24 11.91
C ARG A 51 10.66 -9.52 11.34
N VAL A 52 10.61 -9.67 10.02
CA VAL A 52 10.15 -10.93 9.40
C VAL A 52 11.12 -12.07 9.73
N ASN A 53 12.43 -11.82 9.70
CA ASN A 53 13.42 -12.83 10.07
C ASN A 53 13.22 -13.31 11.51
N GLU A 54 13.04 -12.39 12.47
CA GLU A 54 12.76 -12.72 13.87
C GLU A 54 11.49 -13.55 14.02
N LEU A 55 10.39 -13.16 13.35
CA LEU A 55 9.13 -13.90 13.41
C LEU A 55 9.28 -15.32 12.87
N GLN A 56 10.05 -15.49 11.79
CA GLN A 56 10.35 -16.78 11.20
C GLN A 56 11.15 -17.66 12.16
N LYS A 57 12.22 -17.11 12.74
CA LYS A 57 13.07 -17.81 13.72
C LYS A 57 12.29 -18.22 14.97
N THR A 58 11.51 -17.30 15.53
CA THR A 58 10.65 -17.55 16.70
C THR A 58 9.65 -18.66 16.40
N THR A 59 9.03 -18.65 15.22
CA THR A 59 8.09 -19.71 14.81
C THR A 59 8.79 -21.07 14.74
N SER A 60 9.98 -21.14 14.14
CA SER A 60 10.76 -22.39 14.07
C SER A 60 11.18 -22.91 15.45
N GLU A 61 11.54 -22.01 16.37
CA GLU A 61 11.87 -22.36 17.76
C GLU A 61 10.64 -22.91 18.49
N LEU A 62 9.48 -22.26 18.35
CA LEU A 62 8.22 -22.73 18.93
C LEU A 62 7.77 -24.07 18.35
N GLN A 63 7.87 -24.27 17.03
CA GLN A 63 7.60 -25.55 16.38
C GLN A 63 8.49 -26.66 16.94
N THR A 64 9.80 -26.40 16.99
CA THR A 64 10.77 -27.37 17.51
C THR A 64 10.53 -27.67 18.99
N GLY A 65 10.20 -26.66 19.79
CA GLY A 65 9.89 -26.83 21.21
C GLY A 65 8.61 -27.64 21.43
N TYR A 66 7.58 -27.42 20.62
CA TYR A 66 6.35 -28.19 20.65
C TYR A 66 6.59 -29.66 20.24
N GLU A 67 7.33 -29.90 19.17
CA GLU A 67 7.70 -31.26 18.72
C GLU A 67 8.51 -32.03 19.77
N ARG A 68 9.32 -31.31 20.56
CA ARG A 68 10.11 -31.86 21.66
C ARG A 68 9.32 -32.01 22.98
N GLY A 69 8.06 -31.57 23.02
CA GLY A 69 7.21 -31.64 24.20
C GLY A 69 7.66 -30.71 25.33
N VAL A 70 8.28 -29.56 25.00
CA VAL A 70 8.70 -28.56 26.00
C VAL A 70 7.47 -28.08 26.78
N PRO A 71 7.45 -28.20 28.12
CA PRO A 71 6.33 -27.73 28.92
C PRO A 71 6.12 -26.22 28.74
N GLY A 72 4.88 -25.81 28.52
CA GLY A 72 4.50 -24.41 28.36
C GLY A 72 4.43 -23.89 26.91
N ILE A 73 4.82 -24.70 25.92
CA ILE A 73 4.59 -24.38 24.50
C ILE A 73 3.33 -25.12 24.03
N ASP A 74 2.27 -24.37 23.71
CA ASP A 74 1.02 -24.92 23.19
C ASP A 74 0.98 -24.86 21.65
N LEU A 75 0.27 -25.80 21.04
CA LEU A 75 0.01 -25.83 19.60
C LEU A 75 -0.66 -24.53 19.14
N ALA A 76 -1.56 -23.96 19.95
CA ALA A 76 -2.20 -22.68 19.64
C ALA A 76 -1.17 -21.55 19.47
N GLU A 77 -0.14 -21.51 20.31
CA GLU A 77 0.91 -20.50 20.24
C GLU A 77 1.77 -20.67 18.98
N VAL A 78 2.12 -21.91 18.63
CA VAL A 78 2.82 -22.25 17.38
C VAL A 78 2.01 -21.80 16.16
N MET A 79 0.70 -22.08 16.15
CA MET A 79 -0.18 -21.68 15.05
C MET A 79 -0.30 -20.16 14.93
N VAL A 80 -0.43 -19.44 16.04
CA VAL A 80 -0.48 -17.97 16.06
C VAL A 80 0.84 -17.39 15.56
N ALA A 81 1.99 -17.91 16.01
CA ALA A 81 3.30 -17.49 15.55
C ALA A 81 3.46 -17.70 14.03
N SER A 82 3.06 -18.87 13.53
CA SER A 82 3.07 -19.20 12.11
C SER A 82 2.21 -18.26 11.26
N GLN A 83 1.00 -17.92 11.75
CA GLN A 83 0.13 -16.95 11.08
C GLN A 83 0.74 -15.55 11.07
N LYS A 84 1.32 -15.10 12.19
CA LYS A 84 2.02 -13.80 12.27
C LYS A 84 3.17 -13.72 11.28
N SER A 85 4.01 -14.75 11.21
CA SER A 85 5.12 -14.85 10.25
C SER A 85 4.62 -14.80 8.80
N SER A 86 3.55 -15.53 8.49
CA SER A 86 2.95 -15.57 7.14
C SER A 86 2.41 -14.21 6.70
N VAL A 87 1.65 -13.53 7.55
CA VAL A 87 1.09 -12.20 7.24
C VAL A 87 2.21 -11.16 7.10
N ALA A 88 3.21 -11.20 7.98
CA ALA A 88 4.35 -10.28 7.91
C ALA A 88 5.17 -10.48 6.62
N PHE A 89 5.36 -11.72 6.18
CA PHE A 89 6.03 -12.04 4.92
C PHE A 89 5.25 -11.55 3.69
N GLN A 90 3.91 -11.72 3.70
CA GLN A 90 3.04 -11.19 2.66
C GLN A 90 3.15 -9.66 2.57
N ALA A 91 3.10 -8.97 3.71
CA ALA A 91 3.30 -7.52 3.78
C ALA A 91 4.65 -7.11 3.19
N MET A 92 5.73 -7.81 3.54
CA MET A 92 7.08 -7.54 2.98
C MET A 92 7.16 -7.73 1.47
N THR A 93 6.44 -8.72 0.93
CA THR A 93 6.38 -8.93 -0.52
C THR A 93 5.73 -7.72 -1.22
N GLN A 94 4.69 -7.13 -0.61
CA GLN A 94 4.06 -5.91 -1.13
C GLN A 94 5.00 -4.72 -1.08
N VAL A 95 5.76 -4.56 0.01
CA VAL A 95 6.78 -3.50 0.13
C VAL A 95 7.86 -3.67 -0.94
N ARG A 96 8.37 -4.89 -1.14
CA ARG A 96 9.35 -5.20 -2.19
C ARG A 96 8.82 -4.83 -3.58
N ASN A 97 7.57 -5.20 -3.88
CA ASN A 97 6.99 -4.90 -5.18
C ASN A 97 6.81 -3.38 -5.38
N LYS A 98 6.33 -2.66 -4.36
CA LYS A 98 6.22 -1.19 -4.40
C LYS A 98 7.58 -0.51 -4.61
N LEU A 99 8.65 -1.06 -4.03
CA LEU A 99 10.00 -0.55 -4.20
C LEU A 99 10.53 -0.71 -5.62
N ILE A 100 10.32 -1.89 -6.20
CA ILE A 100 10.67 -2.15 -7.60
C ILE A 100 9.92 -1.18 -8.51
N THR A 101 8.62 -1.00 -8.29
CA THR A 101 7.82 -0.02 -9.04
C THR A 101 8.34 1.41 -8.88
N ALA A 102 8.64 1.85 -7.65
CA ALA A 102 9.17 3.19 -7.41
C ALA A 102 10.51 3.43 -8.12
N TYR A 103 11.39 2.43 -8.14
CA TYR A 103 12.64 2.49 -8.90
C TYR A 103 12.39 2.57 -10.41
N GLU A 104 11.48 1.74 -10.93
CA GLU A 104 11.07 1.80 -12.34
C GLU A 104 10.46 3.16 -12.72
N ASP A 105 9.66 3.76 -11.83
CA ASP A 105 9.02 5.05 -12.07
C ASP A 105 10.04 6.20 -12.14
N ILE A 106 11.08 6.17 -11.28
CA ILE A 106 12.21 7.10 -11.37
C ILE A 106 12.96 6.94 -12.70
N MET A 107 13.17 5.71 -13.17
CA MET A 107 13.80 5.44 -14.47
C MET A 107 12.96 5.93 -15.66
N LYS A 108 11.63 5.90 -15.55
CA LYS A 108 10.69 6.31 -16.60
C LYS A 108 10.39 7.80 -16.58
N MET A 109 10.80 8.55 -15.55
CA MET A 109 10.70 10.01 -15.55
C MET A 109 11.64 10.58 -16.62
N PRO A 110 11.12 11.30 -17.63
CA PRO A 110 11.98 12.05 -18.52
C PRO A 110 12.68 13.16 -17.71
N ILE A 111 14.00 13.25 -17.87
CA ILE A 111 14.80 14.39 -17.40
C ILE A 111 14.40 15.69 -18.09
#